data_AF-A0A0N1PHL2-F1
#
_entry.id   AF-A0A0N1PHL2-F1
#
_cell.length_a   1.000
_cell.length_b   1.000
_cell.length_c   1.000
_cell.angle_alpha   90.00
_cell.angle_beta   90.00
_cell.angle_gamma   90.00
#
_symmetry.space_group_name_H-M   'P 1'
#
loop_
_entity.id
_entity.type
_entity.pdbx_description
1 polymer ?
#
loop_
_entity_poly.entity_id
_entity_poly.type
_entity_poly.pdbx_seq_one_letter_code
_entity_poly.pdbx_strand_id
1 'polypeptide(L)'
;MGSHRLWSHRAYKAKLPLQILLMICTSIACHLTSYNWIRDHRMHHKYSDTNADPHNAKRGFFFSHIGWLFIKKHSEMKRLGNELQLG
;
A
#
# COMPACT_ATOMS: atom_id res chain seq x y z
N MET A 1 7.56 9.33 2.08
CA MET A 1 6.94 10.68 2.09
C MET A 1 5.88 10.86 1.00
N GLY A 2 6.19 10.65 -0.29
CA GLY A 2 5.19 10.77 -1.38
C GLY A 2 4.03 9.76 -1.32
N SER A 3 4.30 8.47 -1.48
CA SER A 3 3.29 7.39 -1.45
C SER A 3 2.44 7.39 -0.17
N HIS A 4 3.08 7.57 0.98
CA HIS A 4 2.42 7.54 2.29
C HIS A 4 1.60 8.80 2.59
N ARG A 5 2.20 10.01 2.56
CA ARG A 5 1.52 11.22 3.08
C ARG A 5 0.81 12.03 2.00
N LEU A 6 1.38 12.11 0.80
CA LEU A 6 0.78 12.87 -0.31
C LEU A 6 -0.34 12.08 -0.99
N TRP A 7 -0.09 10.84 -1.43
CA TRP A 7 -1.06 10.10 -2.26
C TRP A 7 -2.00 9.19 -1.49
N SER A 8 -1.56 8.58 -0.37
CA SER A 8 -2.46 7.73 0.44
C SER A 8 -3.35 8.53 1.38
N HIS A 9 -2.79 9.56 2.04
CA HIS A 9 -3.48 10.34 3.08
C HIS A 9 -3.87 11.77 2.67
N ARG A 10 -3.46 12.26 1.48
CA ARG A 10 -3.74 13.64 1.01
C ARG A 10 -3.38 14.74 2.04
N ALA A 11 -2.35 14.53 2.85
CA ALA A 11 -2.01 15.42 3.96
C ALA A 11 -1.51 16.81 3.51
N TYR A 12 -1.09 16.98 2.26
CA TYR A 12 -0.66 18.26 1.67
C TYR A 12 -0.81 18.22 0.13
N LYS A 13 -0.84 19.38 -0.54
CA LYS A 13 -0.85 19.49 -2.01
C LYS A 13 0.54 19.88 -2.53
N ALA A 14 1.18 18.99 -3.31
CA ALA A 14 2.47 19.26 -3.96
C ALA A 14 2.27 19.74 -5.41
N LYS A 15 3.10 20.69 -5.87
CA LYS A 15 3.16 21.12 -7.29
C LYS A 15 3.84 20.05 -8.17
N LEU A 16 3.56 20.07 -9.48
CA LEU A 16 3.99 19.06 -10.46
C LEU A 16 5.47 18.63 -10.36
N PRO A 17 6.46 19.54 -10.18
CA PRO A 17 7.88 19.15 -10.10
C PRO A 17 8.18 18.28 -8.88
N LEU A 18 7.58 18.61 -7.74
CA LEU A 18 7.74 17.86 -6.50
C LEU A 18 7.02 16.50 -6.60
N GLN A 19 5.91 16.41 -7.32
CA GLN A 19 5.24 15.13 -7.58
C GLN A 19 6.11 14.19 -8.41
N ILE A 20 6.78 14.71 -9.46
CA ILE A 20 7.69 13.93 -10.32
C ILE A 20 8.91 13.45 -9.52
N LEU A 21 9.54 14.33 -8.73
CA LEU A 21 10.66 13.96 -7.88
C LEU A 21 10.26 12.85 -6.88
N LEU A 22 9.12 13.02 -6.22
CA LEU A 22 8.61 12.03 -5.28
C LEU A 22 8.28 10.70 -5.97
N MET A 23 7.80 10.74 -7.23
CA MET A 23 7.52 9.55 -8.03
C MET A 23 8.80 8.80 -8.37
N ILE A 24 9.85 9.51 -8.82
CA ILE A 24 11.18 8.94 -9.08
C ILE A 24 11.78 8.34 -7.81
N CYS A 25 11.72 9.04 -6.68
CA CYS A 25 12.19 8.50 -5.40
C CYS A 25 11.43 7.24 -4.96
N THR A 26 10.11 7.16 -5.19
CA THR A 26 9.35 5.92 -4.94
C THR A 26 9.71 4.80 -5.89
N SER A 27 10.02 5.09 -7.15
CA SER A 27 10.45 4.09 -8.13
C SER A 27 11.83 3.53 -7.81
N ILE A 28 12.78 4.37 -7.37
CA ILE A 28 14.14 3.95 -6.94
C ILE A 28 14.08 3.11 -5.66
N ALA A 29 13.08 3.31 -4.81
CA ALA A 29 12.93 2.56 -3.57
C ALA A 29 12.59 1.06 -3.78
N CYS A 30 12.50 0.55 -5.03
CA CYS A 30 12.20 -0.84 -5.38
C CYS A 30 10.97 -1.43 -4.66
N HIS A 31 10.09 -0.58 -4.15
CA HIS A 31 8.79 -0.99 -3.65
C HIS A 31 7.85 -1.11 -4.85
N LEU A 32 6.85 -1.98 -4.74
CA LEU A 32 5.74 -2.10 -5.68
C LEU A 32 5.32 -0.72 -6.22
N THR A 33 4.90 -0.65 -7.49
CA THR A 33 4.47 0.61 -8.14
C THR A 33 3.68 1.51 -7.18
N SER A 34 3.86 2.84 -7.26
CA SER A 34 3.25 3.78 -6.32
C SER A 34 1.74 3.54 -6.11
N TYR A 35 1.06 3.11 -7.17
CA TYR A 35 -0.32 2.64 -7.15
C TYR A 35 -0.57 1.43 -6.23
N ASN A 36 0.19 0.36 -6.40
CA ASN A 36 0.08 -0.85 -5.59
C ASN A 36 0.37 -0.54 -4.11
N TRP A 37 1.37 0.29 -3.85
CA TRP A 37 1.70 0.72 -2.49
C TRP A 37 0.53 1.48 -1.85
N ILE A 38 -0.06 2.46 -2.55
CA ILE A 38 -1.22 3.22 -2.04
C ILE A 38 -2.41 2.28 -1.77
N ARG A 39 -2.71 1.36 -2.69
CA ARG A 39 -3.80 0.40 -2.51
C ARG A 39 -3.56 -0.48 -1.29
N ASP A 40 -2.39 -1.11 -1.21
CA ASP A 40 -2.06 -2.04 -0.14
C ASP A 40 -2.02 -1.31 1.21
N HIS A 41 -1.56 -0.06 1.25
CA HIS A 41 -1.57 0.80 2.44
C HIS A 41 -3.00 1.17 2.89
N ARG A 42 -3.90 1.51 1.96
CA ARG A 42 -5.32 1.74 2.26
C ARG A 42 -6.01 0.48 2.78
N MET A 43 -5.71 -0.67 2.17
CA MET A 43 -6.22 -1.97 2.63
C MET A 43 -5.78 -2.27 4.06
N HIS A 44 -4.50 -2.08 4.37
CA HIS A 44 -3.96 -2.27 5.70
C HIS A 44 -4.66 -1.39 6.75
N HIS A 45 -4.85 -0.11 6.47
CA HIS A 45 -5.55 0.78 7.41
C HIS A 45 -7.04 0.46 7.57
N LYS A 46 -7.74 0.09 6.49
CA LYS A 46 -9.18 -0.17 6.54
C LYS A 46 -9.53 -1.54 7.12
N TYR A 47 -8.71 -2.54 6.84
CA TYR A 47 -8.99 -3.94 7.18
C TYR A 47 -7.90 -4.56 8.06
N SER A 48 -7.25 -3.74 8.88
CA SER A 48 -6.18 -4.17 9.79
C SER A 48 -6.57 -5.41 10.58
N ASP A 49 -5.62 -6.33 10.76
CA ASP A 49 -5.80 -7.57 11.52
C ASP A 49 -6.85 -8.56 10.96
N THR A 50 -7.22 -8.42 9.68
CA THR A 50 -8.11 -9.36 8.96
C THR A 50 -7.38 -10.07 7.82
N ASN A 51 -8.04 -11.02 7.16
CA ASN A 51 -7.50 -11.68 5.97
C ASN A 51 -7.36 -10.75 4.74
N ALA A 52 -7.94 -9.56 4.78
CA ALA A 52 -7.81 -8.55 3.74
C ALA A 52 -6.62 -7.61 3.95
N ASP A 53 -5.96 -7.66 5.11
CA ASP A 53 -4.73 -6.94 5.39
C ASP A 53 -3.52 -7.62 4.69
N PRO A 54 -2.80 -6.93 3.80
CA PRO A 54 -1.66 -7.50 3.08
C PRO A 54 -0.54 -8.00 4.00
N HIS A 55 -0.31 -7.37 5.16
CA HIS A 55 0.75 -7.74 6.11
C HIS A 55 0.22 -7.98 7.52
N ASN A 56 -0.96 -8.61 7.60
CA ASN A 56 -1.67 -8.96 8.83
C ASN A 56 -0.72 -9.50 9.93
N ALA A 57 -0.62 -8.75 11.03
CA ALA A 57 0.25 -9.07 12.16
C ALA A 57 -0.14 -10.37 12.89
N LYS A 58 -1.43 -10.77 12.85
CA LYS A 58 -1.91 -12.04 13.44
C LYS A 58 -1.35 -13.28 12.74
N ARG A 59 -0.79 -13.14 11.54
CA ARG A 59 -0.13 -14.25 10.81
C ARG A 59 1.33 -14.46 11.26
N GLY A 60 1.78 -13.71 12.26
CA GLY A 60 3.08 -13.88 12.89
C GLY A 60 4.15 -12.93 12.34
N PHE A 61 5.19 -12.72 13.15
CA PHE A 61 6.26 -11.74 12.90
C PHE A 61 6.90 -11.89 11.51
N PHE A 62 7.28 -13.11 11.12
CA PHE A 62 7.93 -13.34 9.83
C PHE A 62 7.02 -13.00 8.65
N PHE A 63 5.72 -13.29 8.76
CA PHE A 63 4.75 -12.97 7.72
C PHE A 63 4.58 -11.46 7.58
N SER A 64 4.33 -10.74 8.68
CA SER A 64 4.11 -9.29 8.66
C SER A 64 5.37 -8.50 8.30
N HIS A 65 6.56 -9.04 8.58
CA HIS A 65 7.82 -8.34 8.32
C HIS A 65 8.27 -8.47 6.85
N ILE A 66 8.34 -9.69 6.31
CA ILE A 66 8.87 -9.95 4.96
C ILE A 66 8.05 -11.00 4.20
N GLY A 67 7.46 -11.99 4.87
CA GLY A 67 6.80 -13.12 4.23
C GLY A 67 5.61 -12.75 3.33
N TRP A 68 4.90 -11.67 3.65
CA TRP A 68 3.79 -11.17 2.84
C TRP A 68 4.17 -10.77 1.41
N LEU A 69 5.45 -10.48 1.15
CA LEU A 69 5.97 -10.14 -0.18
C LEU A 69 6.10 -11.37 -1.10
N PHE A 70 6.25 -12.57 -0.51
CA PHE A 70 6.56 -13.81 -1.25
C PHE A 70 5.37 -14.75 -1.36
N ILE A 71 4.25 -14.44 -0.70
CA ILE A 71 3.06 -15.30 -0.65
C ILE A 71 1.96 -14.69 -1.52
N LYS A 72 1.20 -15.54 -2.22
CA LYS A 72 0.01 -15.08 -2.97
C LYS A 72 -0.97 -14.40 -2.00
N LYS A 73 -1.35 -13.17 -2.38
CA LYS A 73 -2.36 -12.37 -1.66
C LYS A 73 -3.66 -13.17 -1.50
N HIS A 74 -4.26 -13.06 -0.31
CA HIS A 74 -5.51 -13.74 0.02
C HIS A 74 -6.65 -13.31 -0.94
N SER A 75 -7.60 -14.20 -1.22
CA SER A 75 -8.71 -13.93 -2.14
C SER A 75 -9.55 -12.72 -1.71
N GLU A 76 -9.77 -12.56 -0.41
CA GLU A 76 -10.49 -11.41 0.16
C GLU A 76 -9.80 -10.07 -0.11
N MET A 77 -8.47 -10.05 -0.13
CA MET A 77 -7.69 -8.86 -0.43
C MET A 77 -7.91 -8.40 -1.88
N LYS A 78 -8.07 -9.34 -2.83
CA LYS A 78 -8.40 -9.02 -4.23
C LYS A 78 -9.82 -8.48 -4.39
N ARG A 79 -10.80 -9.10 -3.71
CA ARG A 79 -12.21 -8.70 -3.77
C ARG A 79 -12.39 -7.28 -3.23
N LEU A 80 -11.98 -7.05 -1.98
CA LEU A 80 -12.15 -5.77 -1.29
C LEU A 80 -11.23 -4.67 -1.83
N GLY A 81 -10.06 -5.05 -2.38
CA GLY A 81 -9.13 -4.11 -3.01
C GLY A 81 -9.65 -3.52 -4.32
N ASN A 82 -10.55 -4.21 -5.02
CA ASN A 82 -11.24 -3.68 -6.21
C ASN A 82 -12.38 -2.74 -5.82
N GLU A 83 -13.12 -3.05 -4.75
CA GLU A 83 -14.17 -2.18 -4.21
C GLU A 83 -13.60 -0.85 -3.67
N LEU A 84 -12.42 -0.87 -3.07
CA LEU A 84 -11.72 0.33 -2.59
C LEU A 84 -11.21 1.28 -3.69
N GLN A 85 -11.14 0.82 -4.94
CA GLN A 85 -10.74 1.63 -6.09
C GLN A 85 -11.93 2.35 -6.74
N LEU A 86 -13.16 1.93 -6.44
CA LEU A 86 -14.41 2.46 -7.02
C LEU A 86 -15.01 3.62 -6.20
N GLY A 87 -14.25 4.22 -5.28
CA GLY A 87 -14.66 5.35 -4.44
C GLY A 87 -13.80 6.59 -4.65
#